data_AF-A0AAW7NPM2-F1
#
_entry.id   AF-A0AAW7NPM2-F1
#
_cell.length_a   1.000
_cell.length_b   1.000
_cell.length_c   1.000
_cell.angle_alpha   90.00
_cell.angle_beta   90.00
_cell.angle_gamma   90.00
#
_symmetry.space_group_name_H-M   'P 1'
#
loop_
_entity.id
_entity.type
_entity.pdbx_description
1 polymer ?
#
loop_
_entity_poly.entity_id
_entity_poly.type
_entity_poly.pdbx_seq_one_letter_code
_entity_poly.pdbx_strand_id
1 'polypeptide(L)'
;MDKKQISDMNCDVIGFQEVFSTNALKNLVEEIGFTHFTTVESPVTDINEPLVFIKPVVAIASKYPILLVSPVKVPDSITEEIPLGKTFKFSRIPIKATIRIDSSRDIVCYVSHLKSKKPAMKDIVYNPSEIWDSQILETLRARSMGHVASLLQRGTEAAILYHEISETLHSNKELPIILLGDFNDDEHSIPIEALTNREKLSKIGDTQIPIEKQPIVYDYKLYDAFDLAPNQSGQKRLPTHYYGKLGNVLDFIFVSNSLNEKNKEYIGRVSEYTVFDRHLKCDDIENKTQSDHAQVVATIKFKEN
;
A
#
# COMPACT_ATOMS: atom_id res chain seq x y z
N MET A 1 -12.97 8.50 7.44
CA MET A 1 -12.90 7.59 8.60
C MET A 1 -13.15 8.40 9.85
N ASP A 2 -14.08 7.97 10.70
CA ASP A 2 -14.42 8.69 11.93
C ASP A 2 -13.57 8.21 13.14
N LYS A 3 -13.63 8.96 14.24
CA LYS A 3 -12.87 8.65 15.47
C LYS A 3 -13.20 7.27 16.05
N LYS A 4 -14.46 6.85 15.91
CA LYS A 4 -14.94 5.59 16.46
C LYS A 4 -14.35 4.40 15.70
N GLN A 5 -14.36 4.45 14.37
CA GLN A 5 -13.74 3.46 13.50
C GLN A 5 -12.24 3.31 13.84
N ILE A 6 -11.52 4.42 14.05
CA ILE A 6 -10.10 4.37 14.42
C ILE A 6 -9.90 3.73 15.79
N SER A 7 -10.76 4.07 16.75
CA SER A 7 -10.69 3.53 18.11
C SER A 7 -11.01 2.04 18.15
N ASP A 8 -12.00 1.59 17.37
CA ASP A 8 -12.44 0.19 17.30
C ASP A 8 -11.35 -0.73 16.73
N MET A 9 -10.45 -0.23 15.88
CA MET A 9 -9.30 -1.00 15.38
C MET A 9 -8.28 -1.33 16.48
N ASN A 10 -8.21 -0.51 17.53
CA ASN A 10 -7.24 -0.64 18.62
C ASN A 10 -5.76 -0.80 18.15
N CYS A 11 -5.38 -0.12 17.07
CA CYS A 11 -4.01 -0.17 16.54
C CYS A 11 -3.03 0.69 17.36
N ASP A 12 -1.74 0.38 17.24
CA ASP A 12 -0.66 1.23 17.78
C ASP A 12 0.08 2.03 16.70
N VAL A 13 0.03 1.55 15.45
CA VAL A 13 0.53 2.25 14.26
C VAL A 13 -0.54 2.13 13.16
N ILE A 14 -0.82 3.23 12.47
CA ILE A 14 -1.81 3.28 11.39
C ILE A 14 -1.22 4.00 10.18
N GLY A 15 -1.30 3.36 9.02
CA GLY A 15 -1.07 4.00 7.72
C GLY A 15 -2.40 4.45 7.11
N PHE A 16 -2.48 5.72 6.71
CA PHE A 16 -3.67 6.31 6.08
C PHE A 16 -3.40 6.60 4.61
N GLN A 17 -4.39 6.34 3.77
CA GLN A 17 -4.45 6.74 2.37
C GLN A 17 -5.50 7.84 2.21
N GLU A 18 -5.49 8.49 1.04
CA GLU A 18 -6.45 9.53 0.69
C GLU A 18 -6.58 10.67 1.72
N VAL A 19 -5.46 11.10 2.29
CA VAL A 19 -5.44 12.18 3.28
C VAL A 19 -5.51 13.53 2.58
N PHE A 20 -6.69 14.16 2.63
CA PHE A 20 -6.92 15.50 2.08
C PHE A 20 -6.60 16.62 3.08
N SER A 21 -6.91 16.44 4.36
CA SER A 21 -6.62 17.41 5.42
C SER A 21 -5.74 16.81 6.50
N THR A 22 -4.43 17.04 6.38
CA THR A 22 -3.42 16.48 7.29
C THR A 22 -3.57 17.00 8.72
N ASN A 23 -3.85 18.29 8.90
CA ASN A 23 -4.03 18.89 10.22
C ASN A 23 -5.28 18.36 10.94
N ALA A 24 -6.40 18.20 10.21
CA ALA A 24 -7.62 17.66 10.80
C ALA A 24 -7.42 16.19 11.23
N LEU A 25 -6.79 15.38 10.37
CA LEU A 25 -6.48 13.99 10.71
C LEU A 25 -5.51 13.89 11.89
N LYS A 26 -4.46 14.72 11.92
CA LYS A 26 -3.50 14.78 13.03
C LYS A 26 -4.21 15.04 14.36
N ASN A 27 -5.03 16.09 14.44
CA ASN A 27 -5.75 16.43 15.65
C ASN A 27 -6.69 15.29 16.08
N LEU A 28 -7.39 14.68 15.13
CA LEU A 28 -8.30 13.56 15.39
C LEU A 28 -7.59 12.36 16.03
N VAL A 29 -6.43 11.96 15.49
CA VAL A 29 -5.69 10.79 15.99
C VAL A 29 -4.91 11.09 17.27
N GLU A 30 -4.50 12.34 17.47
CA GLU A 30 -3.86 12.77 18.72
C GLU A 30 -4.82 12.63 19.91
N GLU A 31 -6.11 12.95 19.73
CA GLU A 31 -7.15 12.78 20.76
C GLU A 31 -7.39 11.32 21.20
N ILE A 32 -6.91 10.33 20.44
CA ILE A 32 -7.03 8.89 20.75
C ILE A 32 -5.66 8.25 21.02
N GLY A 33 -4.64 9.08 21.28
CA GLY A 33 -3.35 8.65 21.80
C GLY A 33 -2.25 8.44 20.77
N PHE A 34 -2.47 8.73 19.48
CA PHE A 34 -1.39 8.73 18.48
C PHE A 34 -0.61 10.04 18.57
N THR A 35 0.38 10.09 19.45
CA THR A 35 1.20 11.28 19.72
C THR A 35 2.23 11.58 18.64
N HIS A 36 2.44 10.67 17.68
CA HIS A 36 3.35 10.85 16.56
C HIS A 36 2.58 10.73 15.24
N PHE A 37 2.63 11.78 14.41
CA PHE A 37 1.95 11.83 13.12
C PHE A 37 2.84 12.53 12.10
N THR A 38 2.94 11.99 10.88
CA THR A 38 3.72 12.61 9.81
C THR A 38 3.20 12.26 8.40
N THR A 39 3.53 13.12 7.45
CA THR A 39 3.47 12.89 6.00
C THR A 39 4.84 13.20 5.38
N VAL A 40 5.04 12.85 4.11
CA VAL A 40 6.27 13.20 3.34
C VAL A 40 6.01 14.22 2.24
N GLU A 41 4.74 14.53 1.98
CA GLU A 41 4.28 15.56 1.06
C GLU A 41 3.02 16.22 1.61
N SER A 42 2.61 17.34 0.99
CA SER A 42 1.40 18.08 1.35
C SER A 42 0.31 17.86 0.30
N PRO A 43 -0.97 17.72 0.71
CA PRO A 43 -2.09 17.68 -0.22
C PRO A 43 -2.12 18.92 -1.12
N VAL A 44 -2.58 18.74 -2.37
CA VAL A 44 -2.70 19.84 -3.34
C VAL A 44 -4.16 20.20 -3.53
N THR A 45 -4.46 21.50 -3.49
CA THR A 45 -5.77 22.07 -3.81
C THR A 45 -5.82 22.56 -5.26
N ASP A 46 -7.02 22.64 -5.82
CA ASP A 46 -7.24 23.28 -7.11
C ASP A 46 -6.83 24.77 -7.03
N ILE A 47 -6.21 25.27 -8.10
CA ILE A 47 -5.73 26.66 -8.15
C ILE A 47 -6.88 27.67 -8.26
N ASN A 48 -7.98 27.28 -8.88
CA ASN A 48 -9.17 28.10 -9.06
C ASN A 48 -10.18 27.89 -7.93
N GLU A 49 -10.14 26.73 -7.27
CA GLU A 49 -11.00 26.38 -6.14
C GLU A 49 -10.18 25.91 -4.92
N PRO A 50 -9.64 26.82 -4.09
CA PRO A 50 -8.75 26.47 -2.98
C PRO A 50 -9.36 25.58 -1.89
N LEU A 51 -10.68 25.40 -1.90
CA LEU A 51 -11.40 24.47 -1.00
C LEU A 51 -11.51 23.04 -1.57
N VAL A 52 -11.17 22.85 -2.85
CA VAL A 52 -11.23 21.55 -3.53
C VAL A 52 -9.85 20.93 -3.53
N PHE A 53 -9.69 19.83 -2.81
CA PHE A 53 -8.46 19.05 -2.86
C PHE A 53 -8.43 18.13 -4.08
N ILE A 54 -7.34 18.17 -4.82
CA ILE A 54 -7.18 17.42 -6.09
C ILE A 54 -6.12 16.33 -5.99
N LYS A 55 -5.19 16.41 -5.03
CA LYS A 55 -4.19 15.36 -4.79
C LYS A 55 -4.06 15.08 -3.30
N PRO A 56 -4.70 14.01 -2.79
CA PRO A 56 -4.48 13.57 -1.43
C PRO A 56 -3.13 12.88 -1.30
N VAL A 57 -2.67 12.74 -0.06
CA VAL A 57 -1.38 12.11 0.30
C VAL A 57 -1.60 10.89 1.17
N VAL A 58 -0.51 10.16 1.46
CA VAL A 58 -0.49 9.15 2.53
C VAL A 58 0.00 9.77 3.84
N ALA A 59 -0.39 9.19 4.97
CA ALA A 59 0.09 9.58 6.30
C ALA A 59 0.38 8.35 7.16
N ILE A 60 1.19 8.54 8.20
CA ILE A 60 1.38 7.54 9.25
C ILE A 60 1.17 8.18 10.62
N ALA A 61 0.44 7.48 11.49
CA ALA A 61 0.26 7.82 12.89
C ALA A 61 0.77 6.67 13.76
N SER A 62 1.38 6.99 14.90
CA SER A 62 1.96 6.03 15.83
C SER A 62 1.80 6.50 17.27
N LYS A 63 1.46 5.57 18.17
CA LYS A 63 1.59 5.77 19.63
C LYS A 63 3.05 5.71 20.09
N TYR A 64 3.90 5.07 19.29
CA TYR A 64 5.34 4.96 19.53
C TYR A 64 6.14 6.05 18.80
N PRO A 65 7.33 6.44 19.29
CA PRO A 65 8.17 7.44 18.64
C PRO A 65 8.54 7.06 17.20
N ILE A 66 8.27 7.97 16.26
CA ILE A 66 8.79 7.92 14.89
C ILE A 66 10.17 8.59 14.91
N LEU A 67 11.24 7.79 14.77
CA LEU A 67 12.62 8.25 14.85
C LEU A 67 13.12 8.90 13.56
N LEU A 68 12.71 8.36 12.42
CA LEU A 68 13.09 8.82 11.10
C LEU A 68 11.91 8.70 10.15
N VAL A 69 11.74 9.69 9.28
CA VAL A 69 10.77 9.66 8.18
C VAL A 69 11.43 10.14 6.90
N SER A 70 11.18 9.44 5.80
CA SER A 70 11.65 9.84 4.47
C SER A 70 10.68 9.41 3.38
N PRO A 71 10.56 10.16 2.28
CA PRO A 71 9.86 9.69 1.09
C PRO A 71 10.62 8.53 0.44
N VAL A 72 9.90 7.55 -0.10
CA VAL A 72 10.49 6.57 -1.03
C VAL A 72 10.94 7.32 -2.29
N LYS A 73 12.22 7.18 -2.62
CA LYS A 73 12.83 7.83 -3.78
C LYS A 73 12.72 6.94 -5.00
N VAL A 74 12.66 7.56 -6.17
CA VAL A 74 12.78 6.86 -7.45
C VAL A 74 14.28 6.68 -7.73
N PRO A 75 14.81 5.45 -7.82
CA PRO A 75 16.19 5.21 -8.21
C PRO A 75 16.47 5.71 -9.62
N ASP A 76 17.65 6.27 -9.85
CA ASP A 76 18.05 6.75 -11.17
C ASP A 76 18.07 5.60 -12.21
N SER A 77 18.50 4.40 -11.79
CA SER A 77 18.60 3.20 -12.63
C SER A 77 17.26 2.74 -13.23
N ILE A 78 16.15 2.93 -12.52
CA ILE A 78 14.82 2.50 -12.99
C ILE A 78 14.35 3.33 -14.20
N THR A 79 14.84 4.56 -14.36
CA THR A 79 14.49 5.40 -15.51
C THR A 79 15.03 4.85 -16.83
N GLU A 80 16.04 3.97 -16.80
CA GLU A 80 16.63 3.31 -17.97
C GLU A 80 15.94 1.97 -18.29
N GLU A 81 15.51 1.22 -17.27
CA GLU A 81 14.95 -0.13 -17.41
C GLU A 81 13.47 -0.15 -17.78
N ILE A 82 12.69 0.86 -17.34
CA ILE A 82 11.25 0.95 -17.65
C ILE A 82 11.04 2.11 -18.65
N PRO A 83 10.65 1.83 -19.91
CA PRO A 83 10.54 2.84 -20.96
C PRO A 83 9.28 3.70 -20.78
N LEU A 84 9.27 4.56 -19.76
CA LEU A 84 8.16 5.47 -19.46
C LEU A 84 8.19 6.74 -20.32
N GLY A 85 9.24 6.95 -21.12
CA GLY A 85 9.41 8.10 -22.02
C GLY A 85 9.50 9.47 -21.31
N LYS A 86 9.43 9.51 -19.97
CA LYS A 86 9.45 10.69 -19.10
C LYS A 86 10.00 10.31 -17.72
N THR A 87 10.48 11.32 -16.97
CA THR A 87 10.80 11.17 -15.55
C THR A 87 9.59 10.64 -14.78
N PHE A 88 9.73 9.47 -14.17
CA PHE A 88 8.68 8.86 -13.38
C PHE A 88 8.40 9.64 -12.10
N LYS A 89 7.13 9.69 -11.71
CA LYS A 89 6.69 10.21 -10.42
C LYS A 89 5.63 9.28 -9.87
N PHE A 90 5.67 9.04 -8.57
CA PHE A 90 4.57 8.36 -7.88
C PHE A 90 3.28 9.17 -8.00
N SER A 91 2.14 8.48 -8.08
CA SER A 91 0.83 9.10 -7.98
C SER A 91 0.60 9.68 -6.58
N ARG A 92 1.11 8.99 -5.56
CA ARG A 92 1.23 9.42 -4.15
C ARG A 92 2.56 8.91 -3.64
N ILE A 93 3.39 9.77 -3.06
CA ILE A 93 4.75 9.41 -2.64
C ILE A 93 4.66 8.51 -1.39
N PRO A 94 5.19 7.26 -1.43
CA PRO A 94 5.15 6.39 -0.26
C PRO A 94 6.03 6.90 0.89
N ILE A 95 5.61 6.64 2.11
CA ILE A 95 6.36 6.95 3.34
C ILE A 95 7.25 5.76 3.68
N LYS A 96 8.48 6.03 4.13
CA LYS A 96 9.31 5.13 4.93
C LYS A 96 9.50 5.75 6.32
N ALA A 97 9.07 5.06 7.37
CA ALA A 97 9.17 5.53 8.74
C ALA A 97 9.83 4.49 9.64
N THR A 98 10.86 4.88 10.38
CA THR A 98 11.46 4.05 11.44
C THR A 98 10.78 4.35 12.76
N ILE A 99 10.23 3.32 13.42
CA ILE A 99 9.45 3.44 14.66
C ILE A 99 10.09 2.59 15.76
N ARG A 100 10.27 3.18 16.94
CA ARG A 100 10.82 2.52 18.14
C ARG A 100 9.69 1.96 19.00
N ILE A 101 9.46 0.65 18.96
CA ILE A 101 8.30 0.01 19.63
C ILE A 101 8.57 -0.45 21.08
N ASP A 102 9.83 -0.59 21.48
CA ASP A 102 10.24 -0.84 22.87
C ASP A 102 11.60 -0.20 23.16
N SER A 103 12.30 -0.54 24.26
CA SER A 103 13.58 0.07 24.61
C SER A 103 14.68 -0.07 23.54
N SER A 104 14.62 -1.12 22.71
CA SER A 104 15.73 -1.49 21.81
C SER A 104 15.31 -1.87 20.40
N ARG A 105 14.00 -2.02 20.14
CA ARG A 105 13.53 -2.56 18.86
C ARG A 105 12.99 -1.47 17.95
N ASP A 106 13.65 -1.35 16.80
CA ASP A 106 13.19 -0.54 15.67
C ASP A 106 12.47 -1.42 14.65
N ILE A 107 11.39 -0.87 14.08
CA ILE A 107 10.71 -1.41 12.91
C ILE A 107 10.72 -0.36 11.80
N VAL A 108 10.60 -0.79 10.55
CA VAL A 108 10.37 0.11 9.42
C VAL A 108 8.97 -0.11 8.88
N CYS A 109 8.17 0.94 8.92
CA CYS A 109 6.84 0.97 8.31
C CYS A 109 6.90 1.72 6.99
N TYR A 110 6.38 1.10 5.94
CA TYR A 110 6.07 1.75 4.68
C TYR A 110 4.57 2.00 4.57
N VAL A 111 4.16 3.17 4.08
CA VAL A 111 2.75 3.46 3.76
C VAL A 111 2.66 3.87 2.30
N SER A 112 1.86 3.15 1.52
CA SER A 112 1.72 3.36 0.08
C SER A 112 0.25 3.44 -0.34
N HIS A 113 0.02 4.10 -1.48
CA HIS A 113 -1.26 4.10 -2.19
C HIS A 113 -0.99 4.10 -3.68
N LEU A 114 -1.08 2.93 -4.32
CA LEU A 114 -0.75 2.78 -5.73
C LEU A 114 -1.86 3.33 -6.65
N LYS A 115 -1.51 3.58 -7.92
CA LYS A 115 -2.41 4.10 -8.93
C LYS A 115 -3.63 3.19 -9.16
N SER A 116 -4.82 3.76 -8.95
CA SER A 116 -6.11 3.12 -9.23
C SER A 116 -6.24 2.48 -10.62
N LYS A 117 -7.08 1.45 -10.74
CA LYS A 117 -7.47 0.85 -12.04
C LYS A 117 -8.26 1.79 -12.97
N LYS A 118 -8.80 2.89 -12.43
CA LYS A 118 -9.49 3.94 -13.22
C LYS A 118 -8.57 4.48 -14.32
N PRO A 119 -9.09 4.60 -15.57
CA PRO A 119 -8.28 4.98 -16.72
C PRO A 119 -7.73 6.39 -16.55
N ALA A 120 -6.44 6.57 -16.85
CA ALA A 120 -5.83 7.89 -16.94
C ALA A 120 -6.32 8.55 -18.24
N MET A 121 -7.43 9.28 -18.15
CA MET A 121 -7.98 10.00 -19.30
C MET A 121 -7.33 11.37 -19.41
N LYS A 122 -6.94 11.74 -20.63
CA LYS A 122 -6.71 13.14 -20.98
C LYS A 122 -8.07 13.76 -21.24
N ASP A 123 -8.21 15.06 -20.98
CA ASP A 123 -9.39 15.80 -21.40
C ASP A 123 -9.47 15.74 -22.93
N ILE A 124 -10.51 15.07 -23.43
CA ILE A 124 -10.79 14.99 -24.86
C ILE A 124 -11.67 16.20 -25.18
N VAL A 125 -11.14 17.11 -25.99
CA VAL A 125 -11.90 18.26 -26.48
C VAL A 125 -12.60 17.84 -27.76
N TYR A 126 -13.86 17.44 -27.66
CA TYR A 126 -14.67 17.12 -28.82
C TYR A 126 -15.08 18.40 -29.55
N ASN A 127 -15.16 18.32 -30.88
CA ASN A 127 -15.79 19.38 -31.65
C ASN A 127 -17.32 19.24 -31.52
N PRO A 128 -18.07 20.30 -31.13
CA PRO A 128 -19.53 20.23 -31.00
C PRO A 128 -20.28 19.81 -32.27
N SER A 129 -19.66 19.92 -33.45
CA SER A 129 -20.24 19.49 -34.72
C SER A 129 -19.98 18.03 -35.10
N GLU A 130 -19.18 17.29 -34.33
CA GLU A 130 -18.96 15.85 -34.55
C GLU A 130 -20.22 15.04 -34.19
N ILE A 131 -20.49 14.01 -34.98
CA ILE A 131 -21.57 13.07 -34.67
C ILE A 131 -21.20 12.18 -33.48
N TRP A 132 -22.22 11.76 -32.73
CA TRP A 132 -22.06 10.94 -31.52
C TRP A 132 -21.23 9.67 -31.75
N ASP A 133 -21.35 9.03 -32.90
CA ASP A 133 -20.61 7.79 -33.20
C ASP A 133 -19.08 7.99 -33.12
N SER A 134 -18.56 9.06 -33.75
CA SER A 134 -17.14 9.39 -33.72
C SER A 134 -16.65 9.75 -32.32
N GLN A 135 -17.42 10.57 -31.59
CA GLN A 135 -17.09 10.98 -30.23
C GLN A 135 -17.04 9.78 -29.28
N ILE A 136 -18.03 8.88 -29.37
CA ILE A 136 -18.08 7.64 -28.59
C ILE A 136 -16.88 6.76 -28.92
N LEU A 137 -16.58 6.54 -30.20
CA LEU A 137 -15.45 5.71 -30.64
C LEU A 137 -14.11 6.25 -30.12
N GLU A 138 -13.88 7.56 -30.21
CA GLU A 138 -12.66 8.19 -29.69
C GLU A 138 -12.57 8.07 -28.17
N THR A 139 -13.68 8.30 -27.46
CA THR A 139 -13.75 8.15 -26.00
C THR A 139 -13.36 6.73 -25.58
N LEU A 140 -13.92 5.72 -26.25
CA LEU A 140 -13.64 4.31 -25.95
C LEU A 140 -12.17 3.95 -26.22
N ARG A 141 -11.59 4.46 -27.31
CA ARG A 141 -10.16 4.29 -27.61
C ARG A 141 -9.26 4.94 -26.55
N ALA A 142 -9.56 6.19 -26.19
CA ALA A 142 -8.83 6.90 -25.15
C ALA A 142 -8.95 6.22 -23.79
N ARG A 143 -10.14 5.73 -23.43
CA ARG A 143 -10.38 4.96 -22.21
C ARG A 143 -9.58 3.66 -22.19
N SER A 144 -9.54 2.93 -23.30
CA SER A 144 -8.73 1.72 -23.46
C SER A 144 -7.25 2.00 -23.19
N MET A 145 -6.69 3.04 -23.83
CA MET A 145 -5.30 3.44 -23.61
C MET A 145 -5.06 3.94 -22.17
N GLY A 146 -6.01 4.66 -21.58
CA GLY A 146 -5.94 5.15 -20.21
C GLY A 146 -5.89 4.02 -19.16
N HIS A 147 -6.54 2.89 -19.42
CA HIS A 147 -6.43 1.70 -18.57
C HIS A 147 -5.02 1.11 -18.61
N VAL A 148 -4.44 0.95 -19.82
CA VAL A 148 -3.05 0.46 -19.98
C VAL A 148 -2.06 1.42 -19.30
N ALA A 149 -2.22 2.72 -19.49
CA ALA A 149 -1.37 3.72 -18.83
C ALA A 149 -1.44 3.63 -17.29
N SER A 150 -2.64 3.38 -16.73
CA SER A 150 -2.80 3.20 -15.28
C SER A 150 -2.19 1.90 -14.76
N LEU A 151 -2.24 0.83 -15.56
CA LEU A 151 -1.57 -0.44 -15.24
C LEU A 151 -0.05 -0.27 -15.24
N LEU A 152 0.52 0.40 -16.26
CA LEU A 152 1.96 0.66 -16.35
C LEU A 152 2.43 1.50 -15.15
N GLN A 153 1.72 2.60 -14.84
CA GLN A 153 2.03 3.42 -13.66
C GLN A 153 2.03 2.58 -12.38
N ARG A 154 0.95 1.82 -12.12
CA ARG A 154 0.83 1.00 -10.91
C ARG A 154 1.91 -0.07 -10.82
N GLY A 155 2.22 -0.74 -11.94
CA GLY A 155 3.30 -1.73 -12.01
C GLY A 155 4.68 -1.13 -11.73
N THR A 156 4.97 0.07 -12.25
CA THR A 156 6.22 0.77 -11.96
C THR A 156 6.30 1.24 -10.52
N GLU A 157 5.21 1.78 -9.94
CA GLU A 157 5.17 2.15 -8.52
C GLU A 157 5.45 0.94 -7.61
N ALA A 158 4.84 -0.21 -7.91
CA ALA A 158 5.08 -1.47 -7.20
C ALA A 158 6.54 -1.93 -7.30
N ALA A 159 7.14 -1.90 -8.50
CA ALA A 159 8.53 -2.28 -8.71
C ALA A 159 9.51 -1.37 -7.96
N ILE A 160 9.33 -0.04 -8.03
CA ILE A 160 10.20 0.89 -7.30
C ILE A 160 10.09 0.67 -5.78
N LEU A 161 8.88 0.45 -5.28
CA LEU A 161 8.66 0.18 -3.86
C LEU A 161 9.35 -1.12 -3.43
N TYR A 162 9.28 -2.18 -4.24
CA TYR A 162 10.02 -3.41 -3.97
C TYR A 162 11.53 -3.18 -3.93
N HIS A 163 12.09 -2.46 -4.91
CA HIS A 163 13.53 -2.17 -4.94
C HIS A 163 13.98 -1.46 -3.66
N GLU A 164 13.28 -0.41 -3.23
CA GLU A 164 13.60 0.28 -1.99
C GLU A 164 13.51 -0.63 -0.74
N ILE A 165 12.47 -1.45 -0.65
CA ILE A 165 12.33 -2.39 0.46
C ILE A 165 13.47 -3.43 0.44
N SER A 166 13.81 -3.96 -0.74
CA SER A 166 14.88 -4.93 -0.90
C SER A 166 16.26 -4.36 -0.57
N GLU A 167 16.54 -3.10 -0.90
CA GLU A 167 17.79 -2.41 -0.51
C GLU A 167 17.87 -2.20 1.01
N THR A 168 16.72 -1.90 1.63
CA THR A 168 16.63 -1.81 3.09
C THR A 168 16.91 -3.15 3.76
N LEU A 169 16.34 -4.24 3.22
CA LEU A 169 16.61 -5.61 3.69
C LEU A 169 18.04 -6.05 3.42
N HIS A 170 18.62 -5.63 2.30
CA HIS A 170 20.02 -5.92 1.97
C HIS A 170 20.97 -5.30 3.00
N SER A 171 20.67 -4.09 3.45
CA SER A 171 21.43 -3.38 4.48
C SER A 171 21.25 -3.99 5.88
N ASN A 172 20.05 -4.50 6.19
CA ASN A 172 19.77 -5.18 7.45
C ASN A 172 18.61 -6.20 7.28
N LYS A 173 18.97 -7.48 7.18
CA LYS A 173 18.02 -8.58 6.96
C LYS A 173 17.11 -8.87 8.15
N GLU A 174 17.56 -8.55 9.36
CA GLU A 174 16.81 -8.81 10.58
C GLU A 174 15.80 -7.71 10.88
N LEU A 175 15.90 -6.56 10.21
CA LEU A 175 14.99 -5.43 10.41
C LEU A 175 13.53 -5.83 10.10
N PRO A 176 12.60 -5.74 11.05
CA PRO A 176 11.18 -5.92 10.76
C PRO A 176 10.69 -4.83 9.82
N ILE A 177 10.17 -5.23 8.66
CA ILE A 177 9.50 -4.33 7.72
C ILE A 177 8.02 -4.66 7.69
N ILE A 178 7.19 -3.62 7.74
CA ILE A 178 5.74 -3.68 7.61
C ILE A 178 5.33 -2.69 6.52
N LEU A 179 4.73 -3.16 5.45
CA LEU A 179 4.22 -2.35 4.35
C LEU A 179 2.69 -2.33 4.41
N LEU A 180 2.11 -1.13 4.51
CA LEU A 180 0.68 -0.86 4.63
C LEU A 180 0.19 -0.12 3.38
N GLY A 181 -0.97 -0.46 2.84
CA GLY A 181 -1.55 0.37 1.79
C GLY A 181 -2.72 -0.22 1.01
N ASP A 182 -3.33 0.67 0.22
CA ASP A 182 -4.15 0.31 -0.92
C ASP A 182 -3.24 0.14 -2.15
N PHE A 183 -3.10 -1.09 -2.60
CA PHE A 183 -2.27 -1.44 -3.76
C PHE A 183 -3.07 -1.43 -5.07
N ASN A 184 -4.38 -1.18 -5.01
CA ASN A 184 -5.26 -0.99 -6.15
C ASN A 184 -5.24 -2.14 -7.17
N ASP A 185 -4.89 -3.35 -6.70
CA ASP A 185 -4.89 -4.55 -7.52
C ASP A 185 -5.11 -5.81 -6.70
N ASP A 186 -5.52 -6.86 -7.39
CA ASP A 186 -5.94 -8.11 -6.75
C ASP A 186 -4.71 -8.91 -6.29
N GLU A 187 -4.90 -9.78 -5.30
CA GLU A 187 -3.82 -10.53 -4.64
C GLU A 187 -2.92 -11.33 -5.59
N HIS A 188 -3.43 -11.81 -6.72
CA HIS A 188 -2.66 -12.57 -7.72
C HIS A 188 -2.26 -11.75 -8.96
N SER A 189 -2.38 -10.42 -8.90
CA SER A 189 -2.05 -9.54 -10.01
C SER A 189 -0.54 -9.36 -10.20
N ILE A 190 -0.15 -8.96 -11.42
CA ILE A 190 1.26 -8.70 -11.76
C ILE A 190 1.87 -7.59 -10.89
N PRO A 191 1.21 -6.45 -10.60
CA PRO A 191 1.78 -5.45 -9.69
C PRO A 191 2.03 -5.99 -8.28
N ILE A 192 1.13 -6.81 -7.72
CA ILE A 192 1.36 -7.44 -6.42
C ILE A 192 2.51 -8.44 -6.49
N GLU A 193 2.62 -9.22 -7.57
CA GLU A 193 3.77 -10.13 -7.75
C GLU A 193 5.09 -9.37 -7.86
N ALA A 194 5.14 -8.29 -8.65
CA ALA A 194 6.32 -7.42 -8.77
C ALA A 194 6.71 -6.80 -7.42
N LEU A 195 5.73 -6.50 -6.56
CA LEU A 195 5.95 -5.95 -5.23
C LEU A 195 6.47 -6.99 -4.22
N THR A 196 6.09 -8.27 -4.37
CA THR A 196 6.24 -9.27 -3.29
C THR A 196 7.19 -10.42 -3.62
N ASN A 197 7.44 -10.69 -4.90
CA ASN A 197 8.29 -11.78 -5.39
C ASN A 197 7.91 -13.15 -4.78
N ARG A 198 6.62 -13.49 -4.78
CA ARG A 198 6.11 -14.74 -4.17
C ARG A 198 6.51 -15.97 -4.96
N GLU A 199 6.66 -15.85 -6.28
CA GLU A 199 7.07 -16.96 -7.15
C GLU A 199 8.40 -17.59 -6.72
N LYS A 200 8.53 -18.89 -6.96
CA LYS A 200 9.71 -19.65 -6.53
C LYS A 200 10.90 -19.33 -7.42
N LEU A 201 11.93 -18.70 -6.86
CA LEU A 201 13.23 -18.58 -7.52
C LEU A 201 14.12 -19.77 -7.14
N SER A 202 14.22 -20.76 -8.02
CA SER A 202 15.09 -21.93 -7.79
C SER A 202 16.39 -21.90 -8.60
N LYS A 203 16.48 -21.02 -9.61
CA LYS A 203 17.62 -20.93 -10.53
C LYS A 203 18.02 -19.48 -10.77
N ILE A 204 19.30 -19.25 -11.07
CA ILE A 204 19.82 -17.98 -11.61
C ILE A 204 20.40 -18.30 -12.99
N GLY A 205 19.78 -17.78 -14.04
CA GLY A 205 19.99 -18.30 -15.39
C GLY A 205 19.72 -19.80 -15.44
N ASP A 206 20.67 -20.57 -15.99
CA ASP A 206 20.57 -22.03 -16.05
C ASP A 206 21.08 -22.74 -14.78
N THR A 207 21.63 -22.00 -13.81
CA THR A 207 22.27 -22.57 -12.62
C THR A 207 21.25 -22.75 -11.49
N GLN A 208 21.14 -23.97 -10.96
CA GLN A 208 20.33 -24.25 -9.77
C GLN A 208 20.93 -23.58 -8.54
N ILE A 209 20.12 -22.84 -7.78
CA ILE A 209 20.55 -22.26 -6.50
C ILE A 209 20.78 -23.42 -5.52
N PRO A 210 21.99 -23.54 -4.92
CA PRO A 210 22.30 -24.58 -3.94
C PRO A 210 21.33 -24.55 -2.76
N ILE A 211 21.01 -25.72 -2.19
CA ILE A 211 19.98 -25.86 -1.14
C ILE A 211 20.32 -24.98 0.06
N GLU A 212 21.58 -24.90 0.43
CA GLU A 212 22.10 -24.07 1.52
C GLU A 212 22.00 -22.56 1.25
N LYS A 213 21.83 -22.14 -0.01
CA LYS A 213 21.64 -20.73 -0.42
C LYS A 213 20.18 -20.36 -0.65
N GLN A 214 19.28 -21.33 -0.78
CA GLN A 214 17.84 -21.10 -0.92
C GLN A 214 17.25 -20.17 0.17
N PRO A 215 17.69 -20.20 1.45
CA PRO A 215 17.20 -19.27 2.46
C PRO A 215 17.28 -17.79 2.06
N ILE A 216 18.32 -17.39 1.32
CA ILE A 216 18.56 -16.02 0.88
C ILE A 216 17.41 -15.49 0.02
N VAL A 217 16.79 -16.37 -0.78
CA VAL A 217 15.65 -15.98 -1.63
C VAL A 217 14.50 -15.44 -0.78
N TYR A 218 14.24 -16.05 0.37
CA TYR A 218 13.16 -15.66 1.26
C TYR A 218 13.43 -14.34 1.99
N ASP A 219 14.71 -14.00 2.23
CA ASP A 219 15.08 -12.74 2.89
C ASP A 219 14.58 -11.50 2.14
N TYR A 220 14.43 -11.60 0.82
CA TYR A 220 13.99 -10.49 -0.04
C TYR A 220 12.52 -10.59 -0.45
N LYS A 221 11.77 -11.58 0.06
CA LYS A 221 10.33 -11.68 -0.20
C LYS A 221 9.53 -10.87 0.79
N LEU A 222 8.36 -10.41 0.34
CA LEU A 222 7.32 -9.90 1.20
C LEU A 222 6.17 -10.89 1.31
N TYR A 223 5.62 -10.99 2.51
CA TYR A 223 4.60 -11.97 2.86
C TYR A 223 3.32 -11.26 3.25
N ASP A 224 2.19 -11.72 2.73
CA ASP A 224 0.89 -11.20 3.14
C ASP A 224 0.59 -11.58 4.59
N ALA A 225 0.25 -10.59 5.41
CA ALA A 225 -0.13 -10.83 6.80
C ALA A 225 -1.37 -11.73 6.90
N PHE A 226 -2.28 -11.68 5.93
CA PHE A 226 -3.42 -12.60 5.87
C PHE A 226 -2.97 -14.07 5.78
N ASP A 227 -1.95 -14.35 4.97
CA ASP A 227 -1.43 -15.71 4.75
C ASP A 227 -0.58 -16.22 5.92
N LEU A 228 0.02 -15.30 6.69
CA LEU A 228 0.85 -15.61 7.86
C LEU A 228 0.08 -15.68 9.17
N ALA A 229 -1.05 -14.97 9.27
CA ALA A 229 -1.89 -15.02 10.46
C ALA A 229 -2.32 -16.47 10.73
N PRO A 230 -2.53 -16.85 12.01
CA PRO A 230 -3.08 -18.14 12.37
C PRO A 230 -4.54 -18.21 11.94
N ASN A 231 -4.76 -18.43 10.65
CA ASN A 231 -6.07 -18.71 10.11
C ASN A 231 -6.51 -20.05 10.70
N GLN A 232 -7.58 -20.01 11.49
CA GLN A 232 -8.34 -21.21 11.81
C GLN A 232 -8.91 -21.73 10.48
N SER A 233 -8.14 -22.58 9.79
CA SER A 233 -8.50 -23.43 8.65
C SER A 233 -9.71 -22.95 7.81
N GLY A 234 -9.45 -22.29 6.68
CA GLY A 234 -10.42 -22.19 5.57
C GLY A 234 -11.29 -20.93 5.50
N GLN A 235 -11.01 -19.87 6.29
CA GLN A 235 -11.71 -18.60 6.10
C GLN A 235 -11.30 -17.92 4.79
N LYS A 236 -12.31 -17.57 3.99
CA LYS A 236 -12.13 -16.72 2.81
C LYS A 236 -11.76 -15.31 3.26
N ARG A 237 -10.75 -14.72 2.63
CA ARG A 237 -10.38 -13.31 2.86
C ARG A 237 -11.58 -12.41 2.62
N LEU A 238 -11.83 -11.52 3.58
CA LEU A 238 -12.89 -10.53 3.46
C LEU A 238 -12.48 -9.46 2.44
N PRO A 239 -13.40 -9.04 1.54
CA PRO A 239 -13.16 -7.91 0.66
C PRO A 239 -12.87 -6.63 1.44
N THR A 240 -11.99 -5.81 0.89
CA THR A 240 -11.64 -4.50 1.46
C THR A 240 -12.34 -3.35 0.73
N HIS A 241 -12.87 -3.57 -0.46
CA HIS A 241 -13.65 -2.59 -1.20
C HIS A 241 -14.81 -3.27 -1.94
N TYR A 242 -15.97 -2.62 -2.01
CA TYR A 242 -17.17 -3.16 -2.65
C TYR A 242 -17.65 -2.25 -3.78
N TYR A 243 -17.74 -2.79 -4.99
CA TYR A 243 -18.37 -2.12 -6.13
C TYR A 243 -19.62 -2.89 -6.57
N GLY A 244 -20.79 -2.30 -6.32
CA GLY A 244 -22.06 -3.00 -6.52
C GLY A 244 -22.16 -4.24 -5.62
N LYS A 245 -22.26 -5.43 -6.21
CA LYS A 245 -22.31 -6.71 -5.48
C LYS A 245 -20.98 -7.46 -5.44
N LEU A 246 -19.92 -6.89 -6.01
CA LEU A 246 -18.60 -7.53 -6.12
C LEU A 246 -17.67 -6.92 -5.09
N GLY A 247 -17.14 -7.76 -4.20
CA GLY A 247 -16.10 -7.40 -3.26
C GLY A 247 -14.72 -7.73 -3.83
N ASN A 248 -13.79 -6.79 -3.73
CA ASN A 248 -12.38 -6.96 -4.10
C ASN A 248 -11.48 -6.77 -2.88
N VAL A 249 -10.28 -7.34 -2.95
CA VAL A 249 -9.22 -7.16 -1.96
C VAL A 249 -8.16 -6.28 -2.59
N LEU A 250 -8.09 -5.02 -2.14
CA LEU A 250 -7.16 -4.01 -2.65
C LEU A 250 -6.18 -3.53 -1.57
N ASP A 251 -6.55 -3.71 -0.30
CA ASP A 251 -5.80 -3.26 0.86
C ASP A 251 -5.05 -4.43 1.51
N PHE A 252 -3.75 -4.24 1.70
CA PHE A 252 -2.85 -5.29 2.17
C PHE A 252 -1.94 -4.79 3.29
N ILE A 253 -1.53 -5.73 4.14
CA ILE A 253 -0.40 -5.57 5.04
C ILE A 253 0.60 -6.63 4.64
N PHE A 254 1.74 -6.21 4.12
CA PHE A 254 2.86 -7.09 3.81
C PHE A 254 3.95 -6.98 4.87
N VAL A 255 4.64 -8.07 5.16
CA VAL A 255 5.73 -8.11 6.15
C VAL A 255 6.98 -8.79 5.60
N SER A 256 8.15 -8.44 6.14
CA SER A 256 9.43 -9.10 5.82
C SER A 256 9.52 -10.53 6.39
N ASN A 257 10.50 -11.29 5.90
CA ASN A 257 10.78 -12.66 6.35
C ASN A 257 11.14 -12.76 7.85
N SER A 258 11.63 -11.68 8.45
CA SER A 258 11.90 -11.60 9.90
C SER A 258 10.63 -11.70 10.76
N LEU A 259 9.45 -11.45 10.16
CA LEU A 259 8.13 -11.58 10.78
C LEU A 259 7.35 -12.83 10.32
N ASN A 260 8.00 -13.72 9.56
CA ASN A 260 7.40 -14.96 9.07
C ASN A 260 7.79 -16.13 9.97
N GLU A 261 6.85 -16.72 10.72
CA GLU A 261 7.13 -17.82 11.66
C GLU A 261 7.63 -19.12 11.00
N LYS A 262 7.57 -19.23 9.67
CA LYS A 262 8.17 -20.34 8.90
C LYS A 262 9.69 -20.15 8.71
N ASN A 263 10.20 -18.92 8.85
CA ASN A 263 11.63 -18.65 8.90
C ASN A 263 12.19 -19.16 10.24
N LYS A 264 13.33 -19.84 10.24
CA LYS A 264 13.96 -20.32 11.49
C LYS A 264 14.46 -19.17 12.36
N GLU A 265 14.92 -18.10 11.74
CA GLU A 265 15.49 -16.91 12.39
C GLU A 265 14.46 -15.79 12.58
N TYR A 266 13.17 -16.10 12.54
CA TYR A 266 12.11 -15.10 12.77
C TYR A 266 12.27 -14.44 14.15
N ILE A 267 11.98 -13.15 14.24
CA ILE A 267 12.04 -12.37 15.49
C ILE A 267 10.65 -11.92 15.96
N GLY A 268 9.64 -12.08 15.10
CA GLY A 268 8.25 -11.86 15.42
C GLY A 268 7.35 -12.64 14.47
N ARG A 269 6.05 -12.59 14.71
CA ARG A 269 5.06 -13.27 13.87
C ARG A 269 3.79 -12.45 13.76
N VAL A 270 3.08 -12.63 12.65
CA VAL A 270 1.69 -12.18 12.53
C VAL A 270 0.82 -13.12 13.38
N SER A 271 0.24 -12.58 14.46
CA SER A 271 -0.53 -13.35 15.43
C SER A 271 -2.03 -13.24 15.24
N GLU A 272 -2.51 -12.16 14.61
CA GLU A 272 -3.92 -11.95 14.29
C GLU A 272 -4.03 -11.12 13.01
N TYR A 273 -5.12 -11.30 12.27
CA TYR A 273 -5.49 -10.49 11.11
C TYR A 273 -7.01 -10.30 11.10
N THR A 274 -7.47 -9.06 10.96
CA THR A 274 -8.90 -8.70 10.98
C THR A 274 -9.19 -7.65 9.92
N VAL A 275 -10.37 -7.74 9.30
CA VAL A 275 -10.90 -6.72 8.38
C VAL A 275 -12.20 -6.16 8.96
N PHE A 276 -12.25 -4.84 9.13
CA PHE A 276 -13.43 -4.12 9.62
C PHE A 276 -14.20 -3.54 8.43
N ASP A 277 -15.19 -4.28 7.92
CA ASP A 277 -16.00 -3.91 6.75
C ASP A 277 -17.47 -3.62 7.08
N ARG A 278 -17.82 -3.55 8.37
CA ARG A 278 -19.21 -3.40 8.83
C ARG A 278 -19.90 -2.17 8.23
N HIS A 279 -19.18 -1.06 8.15
CA HIS A 279 -19.71 0.20 7.61
C HIS A 279 -20.02 0.10 6.11
N LEU A 280 -19.32 -0.76 5.37
CA LEU A 280 -19.61 -1.00 3.95
C LEU A 280 -20.85 -1.86 3.71
N LYS A 281 -21.38 -2.50 4.76
CA LYS A 281 -22.49 -3.47 4.66
C LYS A 281 -23.78 -3.03 5.35
N CYS A 282 -23.70 -2.27 6.43
CA CYS A 282 -24.75 -2.33 7.46
C CYS A 282 -25.18 -1.01 8.10
N ASP A 283 -24.79 0.17 7.61
CA ASP A 283 -25.10 1.42 8.32
C ASP A 283 -26.04 2.40 7.60
N ASP A 284 -26.59 2.08 6.42
CA ASP A 284 -27.48 2.96 5.62
C ASP A 284 -26.88 4.37 5.35
N ILE A 285 -25.58 4.56 5.64
CA ILE A 285 -24.86 5.80 5.46
C ILE A 285 -24.19 5.75 4.08
N GLU A 286 -24.46 6.74 3.23
CA GLU A 286 -23.80 6.81 1.92
C GLU A 286 -22.27 6.91 2.07
N ASN A 287 -21.55 6.15 1.24
CA ASN A 287 -20.08 6.16 1.10
C ASN A 287 -19.47 7.55 0.82
N LYS A 288 -20.28 8.59 0.59
CA LYS A 288 -19.80 9.97 0.46
C LYS A 288 -19.41 10.61 1.80
N THR A 289 -19.88 10.04 2.91
CA THR A 289 -19.64 10.57 4.27
C THR A 289 -18.72 9.68 5.11
N GLN A 290 -18.34 8.52 4.57
CA GLN A 290 -17.46 7.54 5.20
C GLN A 290 -16.52 6.90 4.17
N SER A 291 -15.61 6.04 4.64
CA SER A 291 -14.72 5.30 3.74
C SER A 291 -15.51 4.34 2.85
N ASP A 292 -15.11 4.17 1.60
CA ASP A 292 -15.53 3.07 0.73
C ASP A 292 -14.60 1.84 0.83
N HIS A 293 -13.56 1.94 1.66
CA HIS A 293 -12.63 0.87 2.00
C HIS A 293 -12.76 0.40 3.45
N ALA A 294 -12.59 -0.91 3.66
CA ALA A 294 -12.56 -1.57 4.95
C ALA A 294 -11.19 -1.36 5.60
N GLN A 295 -11.14 -1.38 6.92
CA GLN A 295 -9.88 -1.27 7.63
C GLN A 295 -9.23 -2.64 7.79
N VAL A 296 -8.00 -2.79 7.33
CA VAL A 296 -7.19 -4.00 7.48
C VAL A 296 -6.26 -3.85 8.68
N VAL A 297 -6.28 -4.81 9.60
CA VAL A 297 -5.50 -4.80 10.84
C VAL A 297 -4.75 -6.11 10.99
N ALA A 298 -3.48 -6.04 11.36
CA ALA A 298 -2.65 -7.19 11.70
C ALA A 298 -1.94 -6.96 13.03
N THR A 299 -1.92 -7.97 13.91
CA THR A 299 -1.25 -7.91 15.20
C THR A 299 0.10 -8.63 15.11
N ILE A 300 1.19 -7.89 15.29
CA ILE A 300 2.54 -8.45 15.30
C ILE A 300 2.96 -8.79 16.74
N LYS A 301 3.30 -10.06 16.99
CA LYS A 301 3.85 -10.51 18.27
C LYS A 301 5.35 -10.78 18.11
N PHE A 302 6.18 -9.95 18.73
CA PHE A 302 7.63 -10.16 18.80
C PHE A 302 7.99 -11.24 19.82
N LYS A 303 9.13 -11.90 19.61
CA LYS A 303 9.73 -12.78 20.62
C LYS A 303 10.16 -11.93 21.83
N GLU A 304 9.98 -12.50 23.01
CA GLU A 304 10.63 -11.99 24.22
C GLU A 304 12.14 -12.16 24.05
N ASN A 305 12.90 -11.12 24.44
CA ASN A 305 14.36 -11.15 24.43
C ASN A 305 14.89 -12.02 25.58
#